data_AF-A0A975Y103-F1
#
_entry.id   AF-A0A975Y103-F1
#
_cell.length_a   1.000
_cell.length_b   1.000
_cell.length_c   1.000
_cell.angle_alpha   90.00
_cell.angle_beta   90.00
_cell.angle_gamma   90.00
#
_symmetry.space_group_name_H-M   'P 1'
#
loop_
_entity.id
_entity.type
_entity.pdbx_description
1 polymer ?
#
loop_
_entity_poly.entity_id
_entity_poly.type
_entity_poly.pdbx_seq_one_letter_code
_entity_poly.pdbx_strand_id
1 'polypeptide(L)'
;MSSIRQHRDRQDESSTRLPDPSFVHPELVAPETGAQRVGRYALAAARLSLGWVFLWAFLDKAFGFGHETAHADAWIRGGSPTKGFLAFGAAGPFKGFYHSIAGAAWADWLFMAALLGIGLALMLGVAMRIAAGSGALLLVMMWTAVLPPANNLFMDDHLIYAMVLVALAALGVGATMGLGRQWEQLPIVQKHHWLQ
;
A
#
# COMPACT_ATOMS: atom_id res chain seq x y z
N MET A 1 2.07 -36.54 -71.44
CA MET A 1 1.03 -35.82 -70.65
C MET A 1 1.21 -36.08 -69.14
N SER A 2 2.37 -35.75 -68.55
CA SER A 2 2.71 -36.13 -67.16
C SER A 2 3.36 -34.99 -66.34
N SER A 3 3.15 -33.73 -66.71
CA SER A 3 3.73 -32.58 -66.00
C SER A 3 2.69 -31.67 -65.33
N ILE A 4 1.39 -31.86 -65.62
CA ILE A 4 0.33 -30.93 -65.18
C ILE A 4 -0.32 -31.35 -63.85
N ARG A 5 -0.20 -32.62 -63.42
CA ARG A 5 -0.80 -33.07 -62.14
C ARG A 5 0.04 -32.72 -60.91
N GLN A 6 1.35 -32.57 -61.05
CA GLN A 6 2.23 -32.29 -59.90
C GLN A 6 2.13 -30.86 -59.36
N HIS A 7 1.51 -29.95 -60.11
CA HIS A 7 1.34 -28.56 -59.70
C HIS A 7 0.07 -28.31 -58.88
N ARG A 8 -0.86 -29.26 -58.82
CA ARG A 8 -2.15 -29.12 -58.14
C ARG A 8 -2.13 -29.60 -56.69
N ASP A 9 -1.20 -30.49 -56.33
CA ASP A 9 -1.11 -31.02 -54.96
C ASP A 9 -0.31 -30.14 -53.98
N ARG A 10 0.31 -29.05 -54.44
CA ARG A 10 1.07 -28.13 -53.55
C ARG A 10 0.29 -26.92 -53.04
N GLN A 11 -0.97 -26.74 -53.46
CA GLN A 11 -1.73 -25.53 -53.12
C GLN A 11 -2.75 -25.70 -51.98
N ASP A 12 -3.02 -26.93 -51.53
CA ASP A 12 -3.97 -27.19 -50.43
C ASP A 12 -3.30 -27.30 -49.04
N GLU A 13 -1.98 -27.17 -48.93
CA GLU A 13 -1.28 -27.13 -47.64
C GLU A 13 -1.14 -25.72 -47.03
N SER A 14 -1.79 -24.70 -47.60
CA SER A 14 -2.06 -23.46 -46.86
C SER A 14 -3.21 -23.66 -45.86
N SER A 15 -3.16 -24.78 -45.13
CA SER A 15 -3.89 -24.94 -43.88
C SER A 15 -3.76 -23.63 -43.12
N THR A 16 -4.91 -23.10 -42.72
CA THR A 16 -5.03 -22.00 -41.78
C THR A 16 -4.34 -22.43 -40.49
N ARG A 17 -3.01 -22.33 -40.46
CA ARG A 17 -2.19 -22.62 -39.31
C ARG A 17 -2.59 -21.55 -38.32
N LEU A 18 -3.39 -21.92 -37.32
CA LEU A 18 -3.77 -21.03 -36.25
C LEU A 18 -2.48 -20.35 -35.74
N PRO A 19 -2.46 -19.02 -35.63
CA PRO A 19 -1.28 -18.31 -35.14
C PRO A 19 -0.76 -19.01 -33.89
N ASP A 20 0.53 -19.28 -33.84
CA ASP A 20 1.14 -19.99 -32.71
C ASP A 20 0.76 -19.24 -31.42
N PRO A 21 0.01 -19.86 -30.48
CA PRO A 21 -0.47 -19.17 -29.28
C PRO A 21 0.68 -18.74 -28.36
N SER A 22 1.89 -19.24 -28.59
CA SER A 22 3.10 -18.82 -27.89
C SER A 22 3.81 -17.62 -28.54
N PHE A 23 3.40 -17.22 -29.75
CA PHE A 23 3.95 -16.07 -30.44
C PHE A 23 3.29 -14.79 -29.92
N VAL A 24 3.96 -14.15 -28.96
CA VAL A 24 3.56 -12.82 -28.48
C VAL A 24 3.78 -11.84 -29.62
N HIS A 25 2.69 -11.41 -30.28
CA HIS A 25 2.75 -10.35 -31.27
C HIS A 25 3.12 -9.03 -30.56
N PRO A 26 4.35 -8.51 -30.68
CA PRO A 26 4.79 -7.32 -29.93
C PRO A 26 3.98 -6.08 -30.35
N GLU A 27 3.43 -6.12 -31.56
CA GLU A 27 2.56 -5.11 -32.14
C GLU A 27 1.17 -5.02 -31.48
N LEU A 28 0.76 -6.05 -30.72
CA LEU A 28 -0.47 -6.02 -29.92
C LEU A 28 -0.31 -5.32 -28.56
N VAL A 29 0.93 -5.06 -28.12
CA VAL A 29 1.17 -4.26 -26.91
C VAL A 29 1.16 -2.80 -27.30
N ALA A 30 -0.01 -2.16 -27.20
CA ALA A 30 -0.12 -0.72 -27.43
C ALA A 30 0.90 0.03 -26.54
N PRO A 31 1.67 0.98 -27.10
CA PRO A 31 2.63 1.75 -26.32
C PRO A 31 1.91 2.50 -25.18
N GLU A 32 2.56 2.61 -24.02
CA GLU A 32 1.97 3.33 -22.89
C GLU A 32 1.66 4.77 -23.29
N THR A 33 0.44 5.22 -23.00
CA THR A 33 0.07 6.61 -23.27
C THR A 33 0.75 7.53 -22.25
N GLY A 34 0.95 8.81 -22.61
CA GLY A 34 1.49 9.80 -21.68
C GLY A 34 0.67 9.89 -20.38
N ALA A 35 -0.66 9.79 -20.47
CA ALA A 35 -1.56 9.79 -19.32
C ALA A 35 -1.34 8.57 -18.39
N GLN A 36 -1.15 7.37 -18.96
CA GLN A 36 -0.84 6.16 -18.19
C GLN A 36 0.50 6.28 -17.44
N ARG A 37 1.52 6.86 -18.10
CA ARG A 37 2.82 7.12 -17.47
C ARG A 37 2.70 8.09 -16.29
N VAL A 38 1.99 9.21 -16.48
CA VAL A 38 1.74 10.19 -15.41
C VAL A 38 0.99 9.53 -14.25
N GLY A 39 -0.08 8.79 -14.53
CA GLY A 39 -0.85 8.08 -13.51
C GLY A 39 0.01 7.12 -12.67
N ARG A 40 0.86 6.32 -13.33
CA ARG A 40 1.79 5.39 -12.66
C ARG A 40 2.70 6.11 -11.67
N TYR A 41 3.30 7.23 -12.07
CA TYR A 41 4.19 7.99 -11.19
C TYR A 41 3.45 8.79 -10.12
N ALA A 42 2.26 9.30 -10.41
CA ALA A 42 1.42 9.95 -9.41
C ALA A 42 1.02 8.97 -8.30
N LEU A 43 0.66 7.74 -8.64
CA LEU A 43 0.37 6.68 -7.67
C LEU A 43 1.61 6.30 -6.86
N ALA A 44 2.78 6.22 -7.49
CA ALA A 44 4.04 5.95 -6.78
C ALA A 44 4.37 7.09 -5.80
N ALA A 45 4.18 8.35 -6.21
CA ALA A 45 4.34 9.50 -5.33
C ALA A 45 3.36 9.43 -4.15
N ALA A 46 2.08 9.16 -4.39
CA ALA A 46 1.08 8.99 -3.33
C ALA A 46 1.47 7.88 -2.34
N ARG A 47 1.97 6.73 -2.83
CA ARG A 47 2.50 5.64 -1.98
C ARG A 47 3.63 6.15 -1.08
N LEU A 48 4.62 6.84 -1.65
CA LEU A 48 5.76 7.36 -0.88
C LEU A 48 5.33 8.45 0.11
N SER A 49 4.40 9.32 -0.28
CA SER A 49 3.83 10.34 0.61
C SER A 49 3.14 9.71 1.81
N LEU A 50 2.29 8.69 1.62
CA LEU A 50 1.67 7.98 2.73
C LEU A 50 2.69 7.23 3.59
N GLY A 51 3.64 6.53 2.96
CA GLY A 51 4.73 5.87 3.68
C GLY A 51 5.52 6.85 4.56
N TRP A 52 5.80 8.04 4.03
CA TRP A 52 6.46 9.12 4.76
C TRP A 52 5.61 9.63 5.93
N VAL A 53 4.29 9.78 5.80
CA VAL A 53 3.40 10.19 6.90
C VAL A 53 3.51 9.20 8.08
N PHE A 54 3.45 7.90 7.80
CA PHE A 54 3.61 6.87 8.84
C PHE A 54 5.01 6.88 9.48
N LEU A 55 6.07 6.97 8.66
CA LEU A 55 7.44 7.02 9.17
C LEU A 55 7.72 8.28 9.97
N TRP A 56 7.23 9.43 9.52
CA TRP A 56 7.39 10.68 10.25
C TRP A 56 6.73 10.61 11.62
N ALA A 57 5.50 10.09 11.69
CA ALA A 57 4.81 9.87 12.96
C ALA A 57 5.60 8.94 13.88
N PHE A 58 6.20 7.87 13.35
CA PHE A 58 7.09 7.00 14.12
C PHE A 58 8.34 7.75 14.61
N LEU A 59 9.03 8.47 13.72
CA LEU A 59 10.28 9.15 14.02
C LEU A 59 10.08 10.23 15.09
N ASP A 60 9.06 11.08 14.95
CA ASP A 60 8.77 12.11 15.94
C ASP A 60 8.39 11.49 17.29
N LYS A 61 7.58 10.41 17.32
CA LYS A 61 7.23 9.72 18.57
C LYS A 61 8.39 8.97 19.20
N ALA A 62 9.26 8.38 18.38
CA ALA A 62 10.42 7.65 18.85
C ALA A 62 11.43 8.60 19.49
N PHE A 63 11.77 9.70 18.82
CA PHE A 63 12.90 10.56 19.19
C PHE A 63 12.49 11.87 19.88
N GLY A 64 11.25 12.32 19.74
CA GLY A 64 10.72 13.56 20.27
C GLY A 64 11.34 14.78 19.62
N PHE A 65 11.10 14.99 18.32
CA PHE A 65 11.64 16.14 17.59
C PHE A 65 10.90 17.45 17.91
N GLY A 66 9.82 17.39 18.70
CA GLY A 66 9.07 18.56 19.15
C GLY A 66 8.01 19.03 18.17
N HIS A 67 7.68 18.26 17.13
CA HIS A 67 6.60 18.63 16.23
C HIS A 67 5.24 18.25 16.84
N GLU A 68 5.02 16.97 17.10
CA GLU A 68 3.82 16.47 17.80
C GLU A 68 4.18 15.89 19.17
N THR A 69 5.43 15.40 19.31
CA THR A 69 5.95 14.77 20.51
C THR A 69 7.03 15.64 21.11
N ALA A 70 6.79 16.16 22.31
CA ALA A 70 7.80 16.92 23.04
C ALA A 70 9.02 16.03 23.32
N HIS A 71 10.21 16.63 23.39
CA HIS A 71 11.45 15.89 23.58
C HIS A 71 11.45 15.02 24.86
N ALA A 72 10.82 15.49 25.94
CA ALA A 72 10.68 14.73 27.18
C ALA A 72 9.73 13.53 27.07
N ASP A 73 8.78 13.57 26.14
CA ASP A 73 7.75 12.54 25.93
C ASP A 73 8.13 11.53 24.83
N ALA A 74 9.38 11.57 24.35
CA ALA A 74 9.88 10.62 23.38
C ALA A 74 9.82 9.17 23.91
N TRP A 75 9.47 8.23 23.03
CA TRP A 75 9.35 6.82 23.41
C TRP A 75 10.66 6.24 23.94
N ILE A 76 11.79 6.59 23.33
CA ILE A 76 13.12 6.15 23.79
C ILE A 76 13.47 6.68 25.20
N ARG A 77 12.72 7.67 25.70
CA ARG A 77 12.88 8.24 27.04
C ARG A 77 11.79 7.76 28.02
N GLY A 78 11.02 6.75 27.64
CA GLY A 78 9.94 6.19 28.45
C GLY A 78 8.58 6.87 28.29
N GLY A 79 8.45 7.80 27.33
CA GLY A 79 7.16 8.36 26.95
C GLY A 79 6.24 7.32 26.32
N SER A 80 4.94 7.62 26.26
CA SER A 80 3.94 6.70 25.71
C SER A 80 3.36 7.25 24.40
N PRO A 81 3.66 6.61 23.24
CA PRO A 81 3.19 7.04 21.93
C PRO A 81 1.67 7.17 21.78
N THR A 82 0.89 6.34 22.49
CA THR A 82 -0.58 6.33 22.35
C THR A 82 -1.29 7.14 23.42
N LYS A 83 -0.68 7.35 24.59
CA LYS A 83 -1.34 7.98 25.74
C LYS A 83 -1.89 9.37 25.41
N GLY A 84 -1.11 10.22 24.75
CA GLY A 84 -1.54 11.57 24.41
C GLY A 84 -2.84 11.57 23.58
N PHE A 85 -2.82 10.84 22.47
CA PHE A 85 -3.96 10.74 21.56
C PHE A 85 -5.16 10.04 22.20
N LEU A 86 -4.96 8.91 22.87
CA LEU A 86 -6.06 8.09 23.39
C LEU A 86 -6.66 8.59 24.71
N ALA A 87 -5.90 9.26 25.57
CA ALA A 87 -6.40 9.78 26.84
C ALA A 87 -7.00 11.19 26.73
N PHE A 88 -6.55 11.99 25.76
CA PHE A 88 -6.95 13.39 25.65
C PHE A 88 -7.63 13.72 24.31
N GLY A 89 -7.28 13.02 23.23
CA GLY A 89 -7.88 13.19 21.92
C GLY A 89 -9.15 12.37 21.70
N ALA A 90 -9.35 11.28 22.45
CA ALA A 90 -10.48 10.39 22.25
C ALA A 90 -11.82 11.02 22.68
N ALA A 91 -12.80 10.98 21.77
CA ALA A 91 -14.13 11.53 21.92
C ALA A 91 -15.20 10.58 21.35
N GLY A 92 -16.47 10.90 21.64
CA GLY A 92 -17.59 10.15 21.10
C GLY A 92 -17.85 8.80 21.78
N PRO A 93 -18.58 7.89 21.12
CA PRO A 93 -19.14 6.68 21.75
C PRO A 93 -18.09 5.66 22.19
N PHE A 94 -16.91 5.68 21.58
CA PHE A 94 -15.83 4.72 21.86
C PHE A 94 -14.80 5.25 22.87
N LYS A 95 -14.98 6.45 23.43
CA LYS A 95 -14.03 7.08 24.34
C LYS A 95 -13.57 6.18 25.48
N GLY A 96 -14.52 5.48 26.14
CA GLY A 96 -14.20 4.59 27.27
C GLY A 96 -13.26 3.44 26.88
N PHE A 97 -13.46 2.87 25.69
CA PHE A 97 -12.58 1.82 25.17
C PHE A 97 -11.16 2.36 24.93
N TYR A 98 -11.01 3.50 24.27
CA TYR A 98 -9.70 4.09 24.01
C TYR A 98 -8.97 4.53 25.28
N HIS A 99 -9.68 5.13 26.22
CA HIS A 99 -9.12 5.48 27.52
C HIS A 99 -8.62 4.24 28.29
N SER A 100 -9.30 3.10 28.16
CA SER A 100 -8.92 1.85 28.85
C SER A 100 -7.59 1.26 28.37
N ILE A 101 -7.19 1.56 27.13
CA ILE A 101 -5.94 1.08 26.53
C ILE A 101 -4.88 2.18 26.40
N ALA A 102 -5.19 3.41 26.77
CA ALA A 102 -4.32 4.57 26.62
C ALA A 102 -3.03 4.41 27.43
N GLY A 103 -1.90 4.34 26.74
CA GLY A 103 -0.58 4.13 27.34
C GLY A 103 -0.36 2.75 27.95
N ALA A 104 -1.18 1.75 27.56
CA ALA A 104 -0.83 0.37 27.82
C ALA A 104 0.41 -0.01 27.00
N ALA A 105 1.41 -0.63 27.63
CA ALA A 105 2.68 -0.94 26.98
C ALA A 105 2.50 -1.76 25.69
N TRP A 106 1.58 -2.73 25.68
CA TRP A 106 1.30 -3.53 24.48
C TRP A 106 0.72 -2.68 23.34
N ALA A 107 -0.10 -1.67 23.66
CA ALA A 107 -0.71 -0.77 22.69
C ALA A 107 0.35 0.16 22.10
N ASP A 108 1.26 0.67 22.93
CA ASP A 108 2.40 1.48 22.49
C ASP A 108 3.33 0.71 21.55
N TRP A 109 3.70 -0.51 21.91
CA TRP A 109 4.53 -1.37 21.05
C TRP A 109 3.83 -1.71 19.73
N LEU A 110 2.55 -2.08 19.78
CA LEU A 110 1.78 -2.41 18.57
C LEU A 110 1.64 -1.20 17.66
N PHE A 111 1.34 -0.02 18.22
CA PHE A 111 1.20 1.22 17.47
C PHE A 111 2.53 1.61 16.81
N MET A 112 3.64 1.57 17.54
CA MET A 112 4.96 1.89 16.98
C MET A 112 5.41 0.88 15.92
N ALA A 113 5.16 -0.42 16.15
CA ALA A 113 5.42 -1.45 15.16
C ALA A 113 4.58 -1.26 13.89
N ALA A 114 3.31 -0.86 14.03
CA ALA A 114 2.44 -0.56 12.91
C ALA A 114 2.95 0.65 12.12
N LEU A 115 3.25 1.78 12.77
CA LEU A 115 3.78 2.98 12.09
C LEU A 115 5.07 2.68 11.32
N LEU A 116 6.03 2.00 11.97
CA LEU A 116 7.29 1.65 11.33
C LEU A 116 7.10 0.63 10.20
N GLY A 117 6.36 -0.45 10.47
CA GLY A 117 6.15 -1.55 9.53
C GLY A 117 5.40 -1.10 8.27
N ILE A 118 4.28 -0.39 8.45
CA ILE A 118 3.49 0.16 7.34
C ILE A 118 4.31 1.20 6.60
N GLY A 119 4.98 2.13 7.31
CA GLY A 119 5.80 3.16 6.71
C GLY A 119 6.92 2.60 5.83
N LEU A 120 7.68 1.63 6.34
CA LEU A 120 8.75 0.98 5.58
C LEU A 120 8.20 0.16 4.40
N ALA A 121 7.14 -0.62 4.62
CA ALA A 121 6.51 -1.40 3.56
C ALA A 121 6.03 -0.50 2.41
N LEU A 122 5.39 0.62 2.73
CA LEU A 122 4.96 1.61 1.76
C LEU A 122 6.12 2.34 1.10
N MET A 123 7.21 2.66 1.80
CA MET A 123 8.39 3.31 1.19
C MET A 123 9.11 2.35 0.23
N LEU A 124 9.28 1.10 0.64
CA LEU A 124 9.96 0.08 -0.15
C LEU A 124 9.06 -0.53 -1.23
N GLY A 125 7.74 -0.42 -1.11
CA GLY A 125 6.78 -1.00 -2.06
C GLY A 125 6.68 -2.51 -1.94
N VAL A 126 6.84 -3.06 -0.72
CA VAL A 126 6.81 -4.50 -0.42
C VAL A 126 5.68 -4.82 0.52
N ALA A 127 5.15 -6.05 0.47
CA ALA A 127 4.02 -6.50 1.31
C ALA A 127 2.84 -5.51 1.28
N MET A 128 2.50 -5.00 0.09
CA MET A 128 1.58 -3.89 -0.11
C MET A 128 0.18 -4.21 0.41
N ARG A 129 -0.29 -5.46 0.28
CA ARG A 129 -1.62 -5.85 0.76
C ARG A 129 -1.70 -5.85 2.29
N ILE A 130 -0.63 -6.32 2.94
CA ILE A 130 -0.54 -6.32 4.41
C ILE A 130 -0.45 -4.88 4.90
N ALA A 131 0.47 -4.09 4.33
CA ALA A 131 0.65 -2.70 4.71
C ALA A 131 -0.63 -1.87 4.53
N ALA A 132 -1.32 -2.05 3.40
CA ALA A 132 -2.60 -1.39 3.15
C ALA A 132 -3.70 -1.88 4.10
N GLY A 133 -3.80 -3.18 4.37
CA GLY A 133 -4.79 -3.73 5.29
C GLY A 133 -4.59 -3.25 6.73
N SER A 134 -3.36 -3.38 7.26
CA SER A 134 -3.04 -2.93 8.61
C SER A 134 -3.09 -1.40 8.73
N GLY A 135 -2.65 -0.67 7.70
CA GLY A 135 -2.69 0.79 7.68
C GLY A 135 -4.12 1.33 7.59
N ALA A 136 -4.97 0.75 6.74
CA ALA A 136 -6.38 1.12 6.67
C ALA A 136 -7.09 0.82 8.00
N LEU A 137 -6.83 -0.33 8.62
CA LEU A 137 -7.39 -0.66 9.94
C LEU A 137 -6.96 0.36 10.99
N LEU A 138 -5.67 0.69 11.05
CA LEU A 138 -5.14 1.67 12.00
C LEU A 138 -5.79 3.05 11.80
N LEU A 139 -5.87 3.52 10.55
CA LEU A 139 -6.49 4.81 10.23
C LEU A 139 -7.97 4.85 10.57
N VAL A 140 -8.72 3.78 10.29
CA VAL A 140 -10.13 3.68 10.68
C VAL A 140 -10.29 3.68 12.20
N MET A 141 -9.39 3.00 12.93
CA MET A 141 -9.39 3.07 14.40
C MET A 141 -9.07 4.48 14.92
N MET A 142 -8.21 5.24 14.24
CA MET A 142 -7.96 6.64 14.59
C MET A 142 -9.17 7.53 14.31
N TRP A 143 -9.85 7.31 13.17
CA TRP A 143 -11.11 7.99 12.85
C TRP A 143 -12.20 7.73 13.91
N THR A 144 -12.40 6.47 14.33
CA THR A 144 -13.38 6.14 15.38
C THR A 144 -13.02 6.71 16.75
N ALA A 145 -11.76 7.06 16.99
CA ALA A 145 -11.33 7.68 18.25
C ALA A 145 -11.78 9.13 18.37
N VAL A 146 -12.07 9.84 17.27
CA VAL A 146 -12.34 11.29 17.28
C VAL A 146 -13.72 11.63 16.72
N LEU A 147 -14.75 10.82 17.03
CA LEU A 147 -16.10 11.03 16.49
C LEU A 147 -16.92 12.08 17.29
N PRO A 148 -17.66 12.97 16.60
CA PRO A 148 -17.57 13.28 15.17
C PRO A 148 -16.26 14.06 14.85
N PRO A 149 -15.69 13.92 13.63
CA PRO A 149 -14.47 14.65 13.27
C PRO A 149 -14.64 16.17 13.41
N ALA A 150 -13.56 16.87 13.80
CA ALA A 150 -13.63 18.29 14.13
C ALA A 150 -14.11 19.18 12.96
N ASN A 151 -13.75 18.81 11.74
CA ASN A 151 -13.97 19.65 10.55
C ASN A 151 -15.10 19.14 9.63
N ASN A 152 -15.70 17.98 9.93
CA ASN A 152 -16.71 17.35 9.09
C ASN A 152 -17.56 16.37 9.91
N LEU A 153 -18.84 16.19 9.55
CA LEU A 153 -19.71 15.23 10.25
C LEU A 153 -19.28 13.76 10.10
N PHE A 154 -18.51 13.43 9.06
CA PHE A 154 -18.15 12.05 8.73
C PHE A 154 -16.73 11.90 8.19
N MET A 155 -16.35 12.67 7.17
CA MET A 155 -15.12 12.45 6.42
C MET A 155 -13.93 13.23 6.98
N ASP A 156 -12.80 12.56 7.21
CA ASP A 156 -11.54 13.18 7.56
C ASP A 156 -10.36 12.57 6.77
N ASP A 157 -9.15 13.07 7.05
CA ASP A 157 -7.94 12.62 6.39
C ASP A 157 -7.66 11.13 6.61
N HIS A 158 -8.02 10.56 7.76
CA HIS A 158 -7.78 9.13 8.05
C HIS A 158 -8.57 8.23 7.10
N LEU A 159 -9.85 8.53 6.86
CA LEU A 159 -10.66 7.78 5.90
C LEU A 159 -10.17 7.95 4.47
N ILE A 160 -9.73 9.15 4.08
CA ILE A 160 -9.15 9.40 2.77
C ILE A 160 -7.87 8.58 2.59
N TYR A 161 -6.95 8.61 3.56
CA TYR A 161 -5.72 7.83 3.52
C TYR A 161 -5.99 6.33 3.48
N ALA A 162 -6.98 5.84 4.23
CA ALA A 162 -7.36 4.42 4.21
C ALA A 162 -7.84 3.99 2.82
N MET A 163 -8.69 4.80 2.16
CA MET A 163 -9.14 4.52 0.80
C MET A 163 -7.98 4.54 -0.21
N VAL A 164 -7.05 5.50 -0.08
CA VAL A 164 -5.88 5.58 -0.96
C VAL A 164 -4.98 4.36 -0.76
N LEU A 165 -4.74 3.90 0.47
CA LEU A 165 -3.97 2.67 0.73
C LEU A 165 -4.59 1.46 0.03
N VAL A 166 -5.91 1.29 0.16
CA VAL A 166 -6.64 0.20 -0.50
C VAL A 166 -6.52 0.31 -2.02
N ALA A 167 -6.67 1.51 -2.58
CA ALA A 167 -6.51 1.74 -4.01
C ALA A 167 -5.08 1.43 -4.48
N LEU A 168 -4.04 1.86 -3.76
CA LEU A 168 -2.65 1.59 -4.10
C LEU A 168 -2.32 0.10 -4.10
N ALA A 169 -2.85 -0.65 -3.13
CA ALA A 169 -2.72 -2.10 -3.08
C ALA A 169 -3.48 -2.80 -4.21
N ALA A 170 -4.72 -2.36 -4.51
CA ALA A 170 -5.51 -2.91 -5.60
C ALA A 170 -4.89 -2.65 -6.98
N LEU A 171 -4.21 -1.52 -7.15
CA LEU A 171 -3.55 -1.11 -8.40
C LEU A 171 -2.13 -1.66 -8.56
N GLY A 172 -1.61 -2.44 -7.60
CA GLY A 172 -0.28 -3.08 -7.72
C GLY A 172 0.88 -2.08 -7.80
N VAL A 173 0.80 -0.95 -7.09
CA VAL A 173 1.74 0.18 -7.27
C VAL A 173 3.13 -0.10 -6.67
N GLY A 174 3.30 -1.17 -5.89
CA GLY A 174 4.58 -1.53 -5.24
C GLY A 174 5.76 -1.72 -6.21
N ALA A 175 5.48 -2.10 -7.45
CA ALA A 175 6.49 -2.27 -8.49
C ALA A 175 7.04 -0.96 -9.07
N THR A 176 6.40 0.19 -8.83
CA THR A 176 6.81 1.50 -9.38
C THR A 176 7.57 2.31 -8.32
N MET A 177 8.82 2.67 -8.62
CA MET A 177 9.73 3.38 -7.70
C MET A 177 9.91 2.65 -6.34
N GLY A 178 9.91 1.32 -6.36
CA GLY A 178 10.05 0.48 -5.17
C GLY A 178 10.73 -0.85 -5.51
N LEU A 179 10.97 -1.65 -4.48
CA LEU A 179 11.53 -2.99 -4.53
C LEU A 179 10.45 -4.07 -4.73
N GLY A 180 9.20 -3.69 -5.02
CA GLY A 180 8.07 -4.63 -5.15
C GLY A 180 8.32 -5.71 -6.19
N ARG A 181 8.97 -5.39 -7.32
CA ARG A 181 9.32 -6.38 -8.35
C ARG A 181 10.29 -7.45 -7.81
N GLN A 182 11.29 -7.04 -7.05
CA GLN A 182 12.26 -7.94 -6.43
C GLN A 182 11.62 -8.77 -5.32
N TRP A 183 10.69 -8.17 -4.57
CA TRP A 183 9.92 -8.84 -3.52
C TRP A 183 9.01 -9.95 -4.08
N GLU A 184 8.28 -9.67 -5.15
CA GLU A 184 7.38 -10.63 -5.82
C GLU A 184 8.14 -11.82 -6.45
N GLN A 185 9.44 -11.68 -6.70
CA GLN A 185 10.29 -12.78 -7.19
C GLN A 185 10.71 -13.76 -6.10
N LEU A 186 10.50 -13.44 -4.82
CA LEU A 186 10.88 -14.32 -3.72
C LEU A 186 9.99 -15.59 -3.72
N PRO A 187 10.58 -16.81 -3.62
CA PRO A 187 9.83 -18.06 -3.66
C PRO A 187 8.72 -18.17 -2.61
N ILE A 188 8.88 -17.52 -1.44
CA ILE A 188 7.86 -17.48 -0.40
C ILE A 188 6.66 -16.60 -0.78
N VAL A 189 6.89 -15.47 -1.45
CA VAL A 189 5.84 -14.54 -1.90
C VAL A 189 5.06 -15.15 -3.07
N GLN A 190 5.74 -15.86 -3.96
CA GLN A 190 5.09 -16.62 -5.04
C GLN A 190 4.21 -17.75 -4.51
N LYS A 191 4.62 -18.41 -3.42
CA LYS A 191 3.81 -19.45 -2.75
C LYS A 191 2.63 -18.85 -1.97
N HIS A 192 2.75 -17.60 -1.51
CA HIS A 192 1.77 -16.93 -0.67
C HIS A 192 1.39 -15.55 -1.23
N HIS A 193 0.45 -15.53 -2.18
CA HIS A 193 -0.01 -14.30 -2.86
C HIS A 193 -0.56 -13.18 -1.94
N TRP A 194 -0.82 -13.47 -0.67
CA TRP A 194 -1.21 -12.46 0.32
C TRP A 194 -0.02 -11.64 0.85
N LEU A 195 1.22 -12.12 0.66
CA LEU A 195 2.47 -11.41 0.99
C LEU A 195 2.87 -10.37 -0.08
N GLN A 196 2.16 -10.30 -1.20
CA GLN A 196 2.36 -9.27 -2.24
C GLN A 196 1.99 -7.89 -1.70
#